data_AF-A0A9Q3FV74-F1
#
_entry.id   AF-A0A9Q3FV74-F1
#
_cell.length_a   1.000
_cell.length_b   1.000
_cell.length_c   1.000
_cell.angle_alpha   90.00
_cell.angle_beta   90.00
_cell.angle_gamma   90.00
#
_symmetry.space_group_name_H-M   'P 1'
#
loop_
_entity.id
_entity.type
_entity.pdbx_description
1 polymer ?
#
loop_
_entity_poly.entity_id
_entity_poly.type
_entity_poly.pdbx_seq_one_letter_code
_entity_poly.pdbx_strand_id
1 'polypeptide(L)'
;MQNPNTTPLVPENKILTFQGVKPGKKRISCGIINLNDFFIKYVLALLAKIGICGWAPDLNDAYDSLYNEAFQISVIKTFCQLAAGGAYGYMNANFRFLNNLQLLEATYNHIVCFTLAKQHKQELKETGKYLKSKDSQAVLRVRLRVTIQSILDLI
;
A
#
# COMPACT_ATOMS: atom_id res chain seq x y z
N MET A 1 -4.70 29.21 7.62
CA MET A 1 -4.33 29.57 9.01
C MET A 1 -3.71 28.33 9.65
N GLN A 2 -2.40 28.34 9.94
CA GLN A 2 -1.70 27.26 10.65
C GLN A 2 -1.71 27.56 12.16
N ASN A 3 -2.15 26.60 12.96
CA ASN A 3 -2.11 26.68 14.43
C ASN A 3 -0.67 26.33 14.90
N PRO A 4 0.03 27.20 15.64
CA PRO A 4 1.48 27.06 15.91
C PRO A 4 1.88 25.96 16.91
N ASN A 5 0.95 25.19 17.49
CA ASN A 5 1.25 24.31 18.64
C ASN A 5 1.05 22.80 18.40
N THR A 6 1.08 22.30 17.17
CA THR A 6 1.08 20.84 16.95
C THR A 6 2.50 20.32 16.80
N THR A 7 3.20 20.14 17.92
CA THR A 7 4.49 19.44 17.92
C THR A 7 4.27 18.01 17.44
N PRO A 8 4.95 17.54 16.38
CA PRO A 8 4.80 16.17 15.91
C PRO A 8 5.22 15.18 17.02
N LEU A 9 4.44 14.10 17.19
CA LEU A 9 4.67 13.09 18.24
C LEU A 9 5.99 12.33 18.03
N VAL A 10 6.39 12.15 16.77
CA VAL A 10 7.66 11.54 16.39
C VAL A 10 8.39 12.49 15.44
N PRO A 11 9.71 12.74 15.65
CA PRO A 11 10.47 13.55 14.72
C PRO A 11 10.63 12.84 13.37
N GLU A 12 10.49 13.58 12.27
CA GLU A 12 10.43 13.02 10.90
C GLU A 12 11.66 12.17 10.54
N ASN A 13 12.83 12.47 11.14
CA ASN A 13 14.07 11.71 10.94
C ASN A 13 14.03 10.27 11.50
N LYS A 14 13.06 9.93 12.35
CA LYS A 14 12.85 8.57 12.86
C LYS A 14 11.85 7.77 12.05
N ILE A 15 11.20 8.37 11.05
CA ILE A 15 10.26 7.67 10.17
C ILE A 15 11.07 6.86 9.15
N LEU A 16 10.89 5.55 9.17
CA LEU A 16 11.55 4.58 8.26
C LEU A 16 10.84 4.52 6.89
N THR A 17 9.58 4.97 6.84
CA THR A 17 8.80 5.05 5.61
C THR A 17 9.42 5.99 4.59
N PHE A 18 9.56 5.54 3.35
CA PHE A 18 10.08 6.34 2.22
C PHE A 18 11.53 6.84 2.38
N GLN A 19 12.31 6.32 3.33
CA GLN A 19 13.75 6.63 3.40
C GLN A 19 14.45 6.25 2.09
N GLY A 20 15.11 7.22 1.46
CA GLY A 20 15.77 7.05 0.15
C GLY A 20 14.85 7.18 -1.08
N VAL A 21 13.59 7.57 -0.91
CA VAL A 21 12.70 7.92 -2.03
C VAL A 21 13.00 9.35 -2.48
N LYS A 22 13.65 9.51 -3.63
CA LYS A 22 13.80 10.79 -4.31
C LYS A 22 12.50 11.11 -5.08
N PRO A 23 12.02 12.36 -5.07
CA PRO A 23 10.85 12.76 -5.85
C PRO A 23 11.10 12.55 -7.35
N GLY A 24 10.12 11.94 -8.05
CA GLY A 24 10.21 11.59 -9.47
C GLY A 24 9.56 10.25 -9.84
N LYS A 25 9.64 9.86 -11.11
CA LYS A 25 9.12 8.58 -11.61
C LYS A 25 9.98 7.42 -11.11
N LYS A 26 9.54 6.71 -10.06
CA LYS A 26 10.19 5.47 -9.61
C LYS A 26 9.27 4.28 -9.84
N ARG A 27 9.84 3.19 -10.35
CA ARG A 27 9.16 1.88 -10.41
C ARG A 27 9.13 1.30 -9.00
N ILE A 28 7.95 1.13 -8.43
CA ILE A 28 7.73 0.32 -7.23
C ILE A 28 6.99 -0.93 -7.70
N SER A 29 7.66 -2.07 -7.63
CA SER A 29 7.32 -3.50 -7.91
C SER A 29 6.23 -3.89 -8.93
N CYS A 30 5.21 -3.07 -9.21
CA CYS A 30 4.23 -3.22 -10.29
C CYS A 30 3.82 -1.92 -11.01
N GLY A 31 4.42 -0.74 -10.75
CA GLY A 31 4.05 0.50 -11.46
C GLY A 31 5.02 1.67 -11.30
N ILE A 32 4.95 2.64 -12.23
CA ILE A 32 5.60 3.95 -12.08
C ILE A 32 4.66 4.81 -11.26
N ILE A 33 5.02 5.11 -10.02
CA ILE A 33 4.24 6.02 -9.20
C ILE A 33 4.84 7.42 -9.40
N ASN A 34 4.09 8.32 -10.02
CA ASN A 34 4.44 9.74 -10.07
C ASN A 34 3.83 10.45 -8.86
N LEU A 35 4.37 10.18 -7.68
CA LEU A 35 3.98 10.91 -6.47
C LEU A 35 4.70 12.26 -6.48
N ASN A 36 3.91 13.33 -6.51
CA ASN A 36 4.41 14.67 -6.24
C ASN A 36 5.11 14.68 -4.86
N ASP A 37 6.23 15.39 -4.75
CA ASP A 37 6.98 15.60 -3.50
C ASP A 37 6.08 16.10 -2.37
N PHE A 38 5.04 16.88 -2.72
CA PHE A 38 3.99 17.31 -1.79
C PHE A 38 3.30 16.13 -1.08
N PHE A 39 2.91 15.08 -1.81
CA PHE A 39 2.22 13.93 -1.21
C PHE A 39 3.15 13.12 -0.31
N ILE A 40 4.44 13.00 -0.67
CA ILE A 40 5.42 12.32 0.18
C ILE A 40 5.57 13.07 1.50
N LYS A 41 5.79 14.40 1.44
CA LYS A 41 5.87 15.26 2.63
C LYS A 41 4.60 15.21 3.47
N TYR A 42 3.44 15.21 2.83
CA TYR A 42 2.15 15.08 3.52
C TYR A 42 2.04 13.77 4.31
N VAL A 43 2.40 12.63 3.69
CA VAL A 43 2.34 11.32 4.36
C VAL A 43 3.34 11.26 5.51
N LEU A 44 4.56 11.76 5.33
CA LEU A 44 5.59 11.81 6.38
C LEU A 44 5.12 12.68 7.56
N ALA A 45 4.59 13.87 7.29
CA ALA A 45 4.06 14.76 8.33
C ALA A 45 2.85 14.15 9.05
N LEU A 46 1.99 13.41 8.33
CA LEU A 46 0.88 12.69 8.95
C LEU A 46 1.39 11.60 9.90
N LEU A 47 2.33 10.77 9.43
CA LEU A 47 2.98 9.72 10.23
C LEU A 47 3.65 10.28 11.49
N ALA A 48 4.38 11.40 11.34
CA ALA A 48 5.00 12.12 12.46
C ALA A 48 3.97 12.58 13.49
N LYS A 49 2.81 13.06 13.03
CA LYS A 49 1.72 13.54 13.90
C LYS A 49 1.00 12.42 14.65
N ILE A 50 0.84 11.25 14.04
CA ILE A 50 0.18 10.10 14.67
C ILE A 50 1.15 9.21 15.46
N GLY A 51 2.47 9.42 15.30
CA GLY A 51 3.51 8.67 16.00
C GLY A 51 3.86 7.31 15.37
N ILE A 52 3.48 7.07 14.12
CA ILE A 52 3.78 5.82 13.41
C ILE A 52 5.12 5.97 12.67
N CYS A 53 6.09 5.13 13.02
CA CYS A 53 7.44 5.20 12.44
C CYS A 53 7.57 4.45 11.10
N GLY A 54 6.68 3.50 10.79
CA GLY A 54 6.72 2.68 9.58
C GLY A 54 5.36 2.53 8.92
N TRP A 55 5.30 2.59 7.59
CA TRP A 55 4.07 2.40 6.81
C TRP A 55 3.76 0.92 6.63
N ALA A 56 3.48 0.26 7.75
CA ALA A 56 3.09 -1.13 7.78
C ALA A 56 2.19 -1.39 9.00
N PRO A 57 1.14 -2.21 8.84
CA PRO A 57 0.40 -2.74 9.98
C PRO A 57 1.28 -3.73 10.74
N ASP A 58 1.05 -3.90 12.04
CA ASP A 58 1.67 -4.96 12.80
C ASP A 58 0.93 -6.27 12.53
N LEU A 59 1.62 -7.20 11.85
CA LEU A 59 1.06 -8.51 11.49
C LEU A 59 1.23 -9.55 12.61
N ASN A 60 1.91 -9.21 13.71
CA ASN A 60 2.08 -10.08 14.87
C ASN A 60 1.01 -9.82 15.93
N ASP A 61 0.47 -8.60 15.99
CA ASP A 61 -0.60 -8.21 16.91
C ASP A 61 -2.00 -8.53 16.36
N ALA A 62 -3.01 -8.44 17.22
CA ALA A 62 -4.41 -8.60 16.83
C ALA A 62 -4.84 -7.52 15.81
N TYR A 63 -5.83 -7.86 14.98
CA TYR A 63 -6.29 -6.94 13.93
C TYR A 63 -6.97 -5.69 14.50
N ASP A 64 -7.60 -5.84 15.67
CA ASP A 64 -8.30 -4.83 16.47
C ASP A 64 -7.40 -4.22 17.55
N SER A 65 -6.08 -4.45 17.48
CA SER A 65 -5.14 -3.73 18.32
C SER A 65 -5.19 -2.23 18.03
N LEU A 66 -5.00 -1.42 19.07
CA LEU A 66 -5.05 0.04 18.97
C LEU A 66 -4.10 0.58 17.88
N TYR A 67 -2.91 -0.03 17.74
CA TYR A 67 -1.95 0.34 16.70
C TYR A 67 -2.50 0.05 15.30
N ASN A 68 -3.05 -1.14 15.07
CA ASN A 68 -3.57 -1.53 13.76
C ASN A 68 -4.81 -0.74 13.35
N GLU A 69 -5.70 -0.43 14.30
CA GLU A 69 -6.85 0.45 14.04
C GLU A 69 -6.40 1.88 13.71
N ALA A 70 -5.48 2.45 14.49
CA ALA A 70 -4.92 3.78 14.23
C ALA A 70 -4.21 3.83 12.87
N PHE A 71 -3.49 2.77 12.51
CA PHE A 71 -2.85 2.62 11.21
C PHE A 71 -3.88 2.52 10.08
N GLN A 72 -4.94 1.71 10.22
CA GLN A 72 -6.02 1.60 9.24
C GLN A 72 -6.68 2.95 8.96
N ILE A 73 -7.07 3.68 10.00
CA ILE A 73 -7.67 5.01 9.89
C ILE A 73 -6.72 5.95 9.13
N SER A 74 -5.43 5.89 9.44
CA SER A 74 -4.41 6.71 8.82
C SER A 74 -4.20 6.39 7.34
N VAL A 75 -4.21 5.10 6.97
CA VAL A 75 -4.12 4.65 5.58
C VAL A 75 -5.33 5.13 4.78
N ILE A 76 -6.54 4.93 5.28
CA ILE A 76 -7.78 5.33 4.61
C ILE A 76 -7.82 6.85 4.43
N LYS A 77 -7.55 7.61 5.50
CA LYS A 77 -7.49 9.08 5.46
C LYS A 77 -6.47 9.56 4.43
N THR A 78 -5.29 8.96 4.41
CA THR A 78 -4.23 9.31 3.46
C THR A 78 -4.65 9.01 2.04
N PHE A 79 -5.19 7.82 1.78
CA PHE A 79 -5.67 7.42 0.47
C PHE A 79 -6.71 8.40 -0.07
N CYS A 80 -7.72 8.76 0.73
CA CYS A 80 -8.75 9.72 0.33
C CYS A 80 -8.18 11.10 0.04
N GLN A 81 -7.24 11.59 0.86
CA GLN A 81 -6.60 12.89 0.67
C GLN A 81 -5.71 12.93 -0.58
N LEU A 82 -4.94 11.88 -0.84
CA LEU A 82 -4.14 11.74 -2.06
C LEU A 82 -5.04 11.64 -3.30
N ALA A 83 -6.13 10.87 -3.21
CA ALA A 83 -7.07 10.72 -4.31
C ALA A 83 -7.80 12.03 -4.63
N ALA A 84 -8.28 12.76 -3.62
CA ALA A 84 -8.87 14.08 -3.77
C ALA A 84 -7.86 15.10 -4.33
N GLY A 85 -6.59 15.00 -3.94
CA GLY A 85 -5.49 15.80 -4.49
C GLY A 85 -5.06 15.42 -5.92
N GLY A 86 -5.69 14.41 -6.53
CA GLY A 86 -5.39 13.99 -7.89
C GLY A 86 -4.10 13.16 -8.02
N ALA A 87 -3.54 12.64 -6.92
CA ALA A 87 -2.31 11.83 -6.94
C ALA A 87 -2.43 10.61 -7.88
N TYR A 88 -3.63 10.03 -7.99
CA TYR A 88 -3.92 8.86 -8.81
C TYR A 88 -4.52 9.20 -10.19
N GLY A 89 -4.49 10.47 -10.63
CA GLY A 89 -5.03 10.88 -11.92
C GLY A 89 -4.44 10.12 -13.11
N TYR A 90 -3.18 9.69 -13.00
CA TYR A 90 -2.51 8.87 -14.03
C TYR A 90 -3.01 7.42 -14.12
N MET A 91 -3.79 6.94 -13.14
CA MET A 91 -4.27 5.56 -13.05
C MET A 91 -5.68 5.35 -13.64
N ASN A 92 -6.33 6.42 -14.14
CA ASN A 92 -7.74 6.40 -14.56
C ASN A 92 -8.65 5.73 -13.51
N ALA A 93 -8.36 5.97 -12.22
CA ALA A 93 -9.06 5.33 -11.13
C ALA A 93 -10.48 5.90 -10.96
N ASN A 94 -11.45 5.04 -10.68
CA ASN A 94 -12.82 5.46 -10.41
C ASN A 94 -12.96 5.90 -8.95
N PHE A 95 -13.12 7.21 -8.75
CA PHE A 95 -13.22 7.82 -7.41
C PHE A 95 -14.66 7.94 -6.89
N ARG A 96 -15.66 7.38 -7.58
CA ARG A 96 -17.08 7.46 -7.17
C ARG A 96 -17.33 6.97 -5.75
N PHE A 97 -16.52 6.03 -5.28
CA PHE A 97 -16.68 5.39 -3.98
C PHE A 97 -15.71 5.90 -2.90
N LEU A 98 -14.98 7.00 -3.13
CA LEU A 98 -14.03 7.54 -2.13
C LEU A 98 -14.71 7.93 -0.80
N ASN A 99 -15.99 8.29 -0.83
CA ASN A 99 -16.73 8.65 0.36
C ASN A 99 -17.38 7.44 1.07
N ASN A 100 -17.31 6.24 0.47
CA ASN A 100 -17.85 5.04 1.08
C ASN A 100 -16.80 4.42 2.02
N LEU A 101 -16.76 4.92 3.26
CA LEU A 101 -15.80 4.47 4.28
C LEU A 101 -15.93 2.97 4.59
N GLN A 102 -17.16 2.44 4.65
CA GLN A 102 -17.38 1.00 4.90
C GLN A 102 -16.73 0.14 3.82
N LEU A 103 -16.84 0.55 2.55
CA LEU A 103 -16.19 -0.16 1.44
C LEU A 103 -14.67 -0.07 1.53
N LEU A 104 -14.13 1.09 1.90
CA LEU A 104 -12.68 1.28 2.07
C LEU A 104 -12.12 0.46 3.23
N GLU A 105 -12.83 0.41 4.36
CA GLU A 105 -12.49 -0.43 5.51
C GLU A 105 -12.52 -1.91 5.15
N ALA A 106 -13.59 -2.38 4.52
CA ALA A 106 -13.71 -3.77 4.08
C ALA A 106 -12.61 -4.15 3.07
N THR A 107 -12.29 -3.25 2.14
CA THR A 107 -11.21 -3.45 1.16
C THR A 107 -9.85 -3.52 1.85
N TYR A 108 -9.60 -2.62 2.79
CA TYR A 108 -8.37 -2.63 3.58
C TYR A 108 -8.23 -3.93 4.38
N ASN A 109 -9.28 -4.33 5.10
CA ASN A 109 -9.31 -5.57 5.89
C ASN A 109 -9.03 -6.79 5.01
N HIS A 110 -9.64 -6.87 3.83
CA HIS A 110 -9.33 -7.95 2.90
C HIS A 110 -7.86 -7.92 2.44
N ILE A 111 -7.29 -6.75 2.11
CA ILE A 111 -5.88 -6.66 1.69
C ILE A 111 -4.94 -7.08 2.85
N VAL A 112 -5.14 -6.55 4.05
CA VAL A 112 -4.25 -6.82 5.19
C VAL A 112 -4.46 -8.21 5.77
N CYS A 113 -5.68 -8.54 6.20
CA CYS A 113 -5.97 -9.79 6.90
C CYS A 113 -5.91 -11.02 5.98
N PHE A 114 -6.20 -10.89 4.69
CA PHE A 114 -6.13 -12.02 3.76
C PHE A 114 -4.83 -12.05 2.97
N THR A 115 -4.48 -10.95 2.30
CA THR A 115 -3.34 -10.97 1.36
C THR A 115 -2.01 -10.87 2.10
N LEU A 116 -1.84 -9.86 2.96
CA LEU A 116 -0.57 -9.66 3.69
C LEU A 116 -0.36 -10.74 4.76
N ALA A 117 -1.40 -11.11 5.52
CA ALA A 117 -1.25 -12.18 6.51
C ALA A 117 -0.90 -13.54 5.86
N LYS A 118 -1.45 -13.85 4.68
CA LYS A 118 -1.08 -15.06 3.93
C LYS A 118 0.37 -15.02 3.47
N GLN A 119 0.85 -13.87 3.01
CA GLN A 119 2.26 -13.67 2.64
C GLN A 119 3.16 -13.85 3.85
N HIS A 120 2.84 -13.18 4.96
CA HIS A 120 3.59 -13.28 6.21
C HIS A 120 3.66 -14.73 6.72
N LYS A 121 2.53 -15.46 6.72
CA LYS A 121 2.50 -16.89 7.09
C LYS A 121 3.34 -17.78 6.16
N GLN A 122 3.53 -17.40 4.89
CA GLN A 122 4.41 -18.14 3.98
C GLN A 122 5.88 -17.84 4.26
N GLU A 123 6.22 -16.58 4.51
CA GLU A 123 7.57 -16.13 4.84
C GLU A 123 8.06 -16.63 6.21
N LEU A 124 7.16 -16.76 7.19
CA LEU A 124 7.47 -17.39 8.48
C LEU A 124 7.86 -18.87 8.36
N LYS A 125 7.37 -19.57 7.33
CA LYS A 125 7.68 -21.00 7.12
C LYS A 125 9.03 -21.19 6.45
N GLU A 126 9.32 -20.38 5.44
CA GLU A 126 10.57 -20.40 4.70
C GLU A 126 10.76 -19.02 4.07
N THR A 127 11.88 -18.38 4.39
CA THR A 127 12.22 -17.07 3.83
C THR A 127 12.32 -17.13 2.31
N GLY A 128 11.63 -16.21 1.64
CA GLY A 128 11.59 -16.10 0.18
C GLY A 128 10.58 -17.06 -0.50
N LYS A 129 9.79 -17.82 0.27
CA LYS A 129 8.80 -18.74 -0.29
C LYS A 129 7.68 -18.03 -1.05
N TYR A 130 7.25 -16.85 -0.61
CA TYR A 130 6.23 -16.10 -1.33
C TYR A 130 6.72 -15.69 -2.71
N LEU A 131 7.97 -15.20 -2.81
CA LEU A 131 8.59 -14.81 -4.08
C LEU A 131 8.69 -16.01 -5.04
N LYS A 132 9.26 -17.13 -4.58
CA LYS A 132 9.34 -18.38 -5.36
C LYS A 132 7.97 -18.85 -5.86
N SER A 133 6.95 -18.78 -5.01
CA SER A 133 5.56 -19.14 -5.36
C SER A 133 5.00 -18.21 -6.43
N LYS A 134 5.29 -16.90 -6.35
CA LYS A 134 4.81 -15.91 -7.31
C LYS A 134 5.43 -16.09 -8.68
N ASP A 135 6.75 -16.32 -8.72
CA ASP A 135 7.49 -16.56 -9.96
C ASP A 135 7.00 -17.83 -10.65
N SER A 136 6.75 -18.88 -9.88
CA SER A 136 6.18 -20.14 -10.39
C SER A 136 4.78 -19.92 -11.00
N GLN A 137 3.93 -19.11 -10.37
CA GLN A 137 2.63 -18.76 -10.94
C GLN A 137 2.74 -17.91 -12.21
N ALA A 138 3.70 -16.99 -12.28
CA ALA A 138 3.93 -16.18 -13.46
C ALA A 138 4.30 -17.05 -14.66
N VAL A 139 5.20 -18.02 -14.46
CA VAL A 139 5.58 -19.01 -15.49
C VAL A 139 4.38 -19.83 -15.96
N LEU A 140 3.53 -20.31 -15.05
CA LEU A 140 2.32 -21.06 -15.39
C LEU A 140 1.33 -20.22 -16.22
N ARG A 141 1.13 -18.94 -15.87
CA ARG A 141 0.24 -18.04 -16.63
C ARG A 141 0.74 -17.80 -18.05
N VAL A 142 2.06 -17.65 -18.22
CA VAL A 142 2.67 -17.52 -19.54
C VAL A 142 2.44 -18.78 -20.36
N ARG A 143 2.68 -19.97 -19.77
CA ARG A 143 2.43 -21.26 -20.44
C ARG A 143 0.99 -21.42 -20.87
N LEU A 144 0.03 -21.14 -19.99
CA LEU A 144 -1.40 -21.21 -20.29
C LEU A 144 -1.79 -20.25 -21.44
N ARG A 145 -1.25 -19.03 -21.46
CA ARG A 145 -1.51 -18.08 -22.54
C ARG A 145 -0.99 -18.59 -23.89
N VAL A 146 0.21 -19.15 -23.94
CA VAL A 146 0.78 -19.72 -25.17
C VAL A 146 -0.08 -20.90 -25.65
N THR A 147 -0.46 -21.81 -24.75
CA THR A 147 -1.31 -22.96 -25.09
C THR A 147 -2.68 -22.53 -25.63
N ILE A 148 -3.33 -21.54 -25.00
CA ILE A 148 -4.62 -21.02 -25.48
C ILE A 148 -4.46 -20.36 -26.85
N GLN A 149 -3.40 -19.58 -27.07
CA GLN A 149 -3.15 -18.97 -28.38
C GLN A 149 -2.93 -20.02 -29.46
N SER A 150 -2.12 -21.04 -29.19
CA SER A 150 -1.89 -22.15 -30.13
C SER A 150 -3.15 -22.93 -30.46
N ILE A 151 -4.10 -23.05 -29.53
CA ILE A 151 -5.41 -23.68 -29.79
C ILE A 151 -6.29 -22.76 -30.64
N LEU A 152 -6.27 -21.45 -30.40
CA LEU A 152 -7.03 -20.48 -31.20
C LEU A 152 -6.49 -20.34 -32.63
N ASP A 153 -5.18 -20.49 -32.84
CA ASP A 153 -4.56 -20.44 -34.18
C ASP A 153 -4.83 -21.73 -35.00
N LEU A 154 -5.41 -22.76 -34.37
CA LEU A 154 -5.75 -24.07 -34.96
C LEU A 154 -7.23 -24.21 -35.35
N ILE A 155 -8.07 -23.20 -35.07
CA ILE A 155 -9.52 -23.14 -35.34
C ILE A 155 -9.78 -22.06 -36.38
#